data_AF-E9RSI4-F1
#
_entry.id   AF-E9RSI4-F1
#
_cell.length_a   1.000
_cell.length_b   1.000
_cell.length_c   1.000
_cell.angle_alpha   90.00
_cell.angle_beta   90.00
_cell.angle_gamma   90.00
#
_symmetry.space_group_name_H-M   'P 1'
#
loop_
_entity.id
_entity.type
_entity.pdbx_description
1 polymer ?
#
loop_
_entity_poly.entity_id
_entity_poly.type
_entity_poly.pdbx_seq_one_letter_code
_entity_poly.pdbx_strand_id
1 'polypeptide(L)'
;MNWINKLERKFGRYAIHNLMHYIIILYAVGFVLNLIAPGFYMEYLSLNANAILHGQIWRIVTFLLQPPDGSPIFIVFALYLYYMIGQNLEAAWGAFRFNLYFLPGYCFT
;
A
#
# COMPACT_ATOMS: atom_id res chain seq x y z
N MET A 1 -20.45 -8.41 -22.68
CA MET A 1 -19.63 -7.20 -22.94
C MET A 1 -18.89 -6.83 -21.66
N ASN A 2 -17.69 -7.39 -21.42
CA ASN A 2 -16.91 -7.06 -20.23
C ASN A 2 -15.88 -6.00 -20.60
N TRP A 3 -16.21 -4.73 -20.40
CA TRP A 3 -15.28 -3.62 -20.56
C TRP A 3 -13.98 -3.84 -19.77
N ILE A 4 -14.11 -4.45 -18.58
CA ILE A 4 -12.97 -4.89 -17.75
C ILE A 4 -12.04 -5.83 -18.52
N ASN A 5 -12.56 -6.82 -19.24
CA ASN A 5 -11.72 -7.76 -20.01
C ASN A 5 -11.00 -7.08 -21.20
N LYS A 6 -11.59 -6.04 -21.80
CA LYS A 6 -10.93 -5.24 -22.86
C LYS A 6 -9.81 -4.37 -22.28
N LEU A 7 -10.04 -3.76 -21.12
CA LEU A 7 -9.04 -2.98 -20.40
C LEU A 7 -7.90 -3.87 -19.90
N GLU A 8 -8.22 -5.06 -19.38
CA GLU A 8 -7.24 -6.06 -18.96
C GLU A 8 -6.35 -6.52 -20.14
N ARG A 9 -6.92 -6.77 -21.33
CA ARG A 9 -6.11 -7.08 -22.53
C ARG A 9 -5.22 -5.93 -23.01
N LYS A 10 -5.64 -4.67 -22.82
CA LYS A 10 -4.91 -3.49 -23.32
C LYS A 10 -3.87 -2.97 -22.32
N PHE A 11 -4.19 -3.05 -21.03
CA PHE A 11 -3.41 -2.50 -19.91
C PHE A 11 -2.83 -3.56 -18.97
N GLY A 12 -3.08 -4.85 -19.20
CA GLY A 12 -2.48 -5.93 -18.40
C GLY A 12 -0.95 -5.92 -18.39
N ARG A 13 -0.31 -5.33 -19.42
CA ARG A 13 1.15 -5.11 -19.44
C ARG A 13 1.64 -4.05 -18.45
N TYR A 14 0.77 -3.16 -18.00
CA TYR A 14 1.06 -2.12 -17.01
C TYR A 14 0.63 -2.52 -15.58
N ALA A 15 0.09 -3.72 -15.41
CA ALA A 15 -0.21 -4.23 -14.08
C ALA A 15 1.10 -4.48 -13.33
N ILE A 16 1.25 -3.84 -12.16
CA ILE A 16 2.37 -4.10 -11.27
C ILE A 16 2.14 -5.49 -10.68
N HIS A 17 3.01 -6.43 -11.07
CA HIS A 17 3.02 -7.78 -10.53
C HIS A 17 3.73 -7.77 -9.18
N ASN A 18 3.23 -8.56 -8.23
CA ASN A 18 3.67 -8.59 -6.83
C ASN A 18 3.48 -7.27 -6.09
N LEU A 19 2.36 -6.56 -6.32
CA LEU A 19 2.06 -5.29 -5.64
C LEU A 19 2.15 -5.43 -4.11
N MET A 20 1.68 -6.56 -3.59
CA MET A 20 1.69 -6.86 -2.16
C MET A 20 3.11 -6.96 -1.60
N HIS A 21 4.07 -7.45 -2.38
CA HIS A 21 5.46 -7.52 -1.95
C HIS A 21 6.06 -6.11 -1.78
N TYR A 22 5.75 -5.18 -2.70
CA TYR A 22 6.15 -3.78 -2.57
C TYR A 22 5.52 -3.10 -1.35
N ILE A 23 4.22 -3.34 -1.11
CA ILE A 23 3.50 -2.79 0.06
C ILE A 23 4.12 -3.30 1.37
N ILE A 24 4.49 -4.57 1.44
CA ILE A 24 5.09 -5.15 2.64
C ILE A 24 6.51 -4.63 2.88
N ILE A 25 7.31 -4.45 1.83
CA ILE A 25 8.61 -3.79 1.94
C ILE A 25 8.42 -2.36 2.46
N LEU A 26 7.41 -1.65 1.94
CA LEU A 26 7.03 -0.32 2.44
C LEU A 26 6.72 -0.35 3.95
N TYR A 27 5.85 -1.26 4.40
CA TYR A 27 5.51 -1.40 5.82
C TYR A 27 6.70 -1.81 6.68
N ALA A 28 7.59 -2.67 6.18
CA ALA A 28 8.81 -3.04 6.89
C ALA A 28 9.74 -1.83 7.08
N VAL A 29 9.89 -0.99 6.04
CA VAL A 29 10.65 0.27 6.13
C VAL A 29 9.99 1.24 7.10
N GLY A 30 8.66 1.40 7.04
CA GLY A 30 7.89 2.23 7.98
C GLY A 30 8.04 1.77 9.43
N PHE A 31 8.06 0.46 9.66
CA PHE A 31 8.29 -0.13 10.97
C PHE A 31 9.71 0.13 11.49
N VAL A 32 10.74 -0.07 10.66
CA VAL A 32 12.13 0.23 11.02
C VAL A 32 12.31 1.73 11.33
N LEU A 33 11.69 2.61 10.54
CA LEU A 33 11.69 4.05 10.81
C LEU A 33 11.02 4.38 12.15
N ASN A 34 9.92 3.71 12.49
CA ASN A 34 9.24 3.89 13.78
C ASN A 34 10.11 3.44 14.96
N LEU A 35 10.88 2.35 14.81
CA LEU A 35 11.81 1.87 15.82
C LEU A 35 12.99 2.85 16.06
N ILE A 36 13.50 3.48 15.01
CA ILE A 36 14.65 4.41 15.10
C ILE A 36 14.19 5.79 15.58
N ALA A 37 13.03 6.25 15.12
CA ALA A 37 12.49 7.57 15.41
C ALA A 37 10.99 7.49 15.74
N PRO A 38 10.63 7.11 16.98
CA PRO A 38 9.24 7.05 17.41
C PRO A 38 8.61 8.46 17.31
N GLY A 39 7.56 8.60 16.50
CA GLY A 39 6.86 9.87 16.26
C GLY A 39 7.15 10.53 14.90
N PHE A 40 8.23 10.18 14.21
CA PHE A 40 8.56 10.72 12.89
C PHE A 40 7.44 10.47 11.87
N TYR A 41 6.80 9.31 11.98
CA TYR A 41 5.65 8.97 11.16
C TYR A 41 4.47 9.92 11.39
N MET A 42 4.06 10.15 12.64
CA MET A 42 2.93 11.05 12.93
C MET A 42 3.22 12.49 12.55
N GLU A 43 4.48 12.93 12.66
CA GLU A 43 4.85 14.32 12.46
C GLU A 43 5.08 14.66 10.98
N TYR A 44 5.69 13.77 10.20
CA TYR A 44 6.11 14.03 8.81
C TYR A 44 5.42 13.17 7.74
N LEU A 45 4.99 11.95 8.09
CA LEU A 45 4.48 10.97 7.12
C LEU A 45 2.95 10.79 7.20
N SER A 46 2.32 11.23 8.29
CA SER A 46 0.87 11.15 8.49
C SER A 46 0.11 11.98 7.46
N LEU A 47 -1.07 11.51 7.09
CA LEU A 47 -1.93 12.19 6.15
C LEU A 47 -2.56 13.41 6.85
N ASN A 48 -1.98 14.59 6.62
CA ASN A 48 -2.47 15.86 7.16
C ASN A 48 -2.85 16.78 6.00
N ALA A 49 -4.17 16.95 5.80
CA ALA A 49 -4.73 17.75 4.71
C ALA A 49 -4.22 19.20 4.71
N ASN A 50 -4.02 19.80 5.89
CA ASN A 50 -3.49 21.15 6.01
C ASN A 50 -2.03 21.22 5.53
N ALA A 51 -1.20 20.24 5.90
CA ALA A 51 0.20 20.16 5.47
C ALA A 51 0.35 19.85 3.96
N ILE A 52 -0.57 19.07 3.39
CA ILE A 52 -0.60 18.77 1.94
C ILE A 52 -0.88 20.05 1.15
N LEU A 53 -1.83 20.87 1.59
CA LEU A 53 -2.14 22.17 0.99
C LEU A 53 -0.97 23.16 1.07
N HIS A 54 -0.05 22.97 2.02
CA HIS A 54 1.19 23.74 2.16
C HIS A 54 2.38 23.16 1.38
N GLY A 55 2.16 22.18 0.50
CA GLY A 55 3.17 21.66 -0.43
C GLY A 55 3.79 20.31 -0.06
N GLN A 56 3.32 19.65 1.01
CA GLN A 56 3.83 18.32 1.42
C GLN A 56 3.10 17.18 0.69
N ILE A 57 3.22 17.15 -0.64
CA ILE A 57 2.53 16.20 -1.53
C ILE A 57 2.96 14.76 -1.27
N TRP A 58 4.19 14.55 -0.79
CA TRP A 58 4.69 13.22 -0.45
C TRP A 58 3.85 12.53 0.63
N ARG A 59 3.11 13.25 1.49
CA ARG A 59 2.20 12.68 2.51
C ARG A 59 1.11 11.79 1.93
N ILE A 60 0.69 12.08 0.69
CA ILE A 60 -0.31 11.27 -0.03
C ILE A 60 0.25 9.88 -0.33
N VAL A 61 1.56 9.80 -0.60
CA VAL A 61 2.24 8.53 -0.88
C VAL A 61 2.77 7.90 0.41
N THR A 62 3.23 8.68 1.39
CA THR A 62 3.85 8.14 2.60
C THR A 62 2.86 7.64 3.63
N PHE A 63 1.57 8.01 3.55
CA PHE A 63 0.53 7.37 4.35
C PHE A 63 0.44 5.86 4.14
N LEU A 64 0.80 5.38 2.93
CA LEU A 64 0.93 3.95 2.62
C LEU A 64 1.96 3.23 3.50
N LEU A 65 2.84 3.95 4.19
CA LEU A 65 3.91 3.38 5.03
C LEU A 65 3.44 3.05 6.45
N GLN A 66 2.21 3.41 6.86
CA GLN A 66 1.73 3.16 8.23
C GLN A 66 1.84 1.65 8.54
N PRO A 67 2.76 1.21 9.42
CA PRO A 67 2.72 -0.16 9.86
C PRO A 67 1.45 -0.36 10.73
N PRO A 68 0.84 -1.56 10.70
CA PRO A 68 -0.27 -1.85 11.61
C PRO A 68 0.16 -1.66 13.06
N ASP A 69 -0.68 -1.01 13.86
CA ASP A 69 -0.39 -0.74 15.27
C ASP A 69 -0.43 -2.06 16.08
N GLY A 70 0.62 -2.33 16.85
CA GLY A 70 0.68 -3.54 17.67
C GLY A 70 2.08 -3.87 18.19
N SER A 71 2.19 -5.03 18.83
CA SER A 71 3.50 -5.57 19.26
C SER A 71 4.37 -5.88 18.03
N PRO A 72 5.70 -5.63 18.05
CA PRO A 72 6.64 -5.97 16.98
C PRO A 72 6.47 -7.38 16.41
N ILE A 73 6.24 -8.36 17.30
CA ILE A 73 6.04 -9.76 16.95
C ILE A 73 4.72 -9.96 16.19
N PHE A 74 3.66 -9.26 16.62
CA PHE A 74 2.37 -9.31 15.96
C PHE A 74 2.40 -8.61 14.59
N ILE A 75 3.17 -7.53 14.45
CA ILE A 75 3.36 -6.83 13.18
C ILE A 75 4.01 -7.74 12.15
N VAL A 76 5.10 -8.43 12.51
CA VAL A 76 5.77 -9.38 11.61
C VAL A 76 4.81 -10.51 11.19
N PHE A 77 4.04 -11.04 12.13
CA PHE A 77 3.03 -12.06 11.85
C PHE A 77 1.91 -11.53 10.94
N ALA A 78 1.41 -10.31 11.18
CA ALA A 78 0.38 -9.69 10.37
C ALA A 78 0.87 -9.39 8.94
N LEU A 79 2.10 -8.90 8.79
CA LEU A 79 2.73 -8.68 7.48
C LEU A 79 2.87 -9.98 6.70
N TYR A 80 3.24 -11.07 7.36
CA TYR A 80 3.30 -12.40 6.73
C TYR A 80 1.91 -12.88 6.28
N LEU A 81 0.88 -12.71 7.10
CA LEU A 81 -0.51 -13.01 6.72
C LEU A 81 -0.97 -12.16 5.53
N TYR A 82 -0.72 -10.85 5.57
CA TYR A 82 -1.03 -9.96 4.45
C TYR A 82 -0.31 -10.36 3.17
N TYR A 83 0.95 -10.83 3.28
CA TYR A 83 1.70 -11.33 2.12
C TYR A 83 1.00 -12.52 1.49
N MET A 84 0.69 -13.53 2.30
CA MET A 84 0.07 -14.75 1.81
C MET A 84 -1.33 -14.49 1.23
N ILE A 85 -2.15 -13.70 1.92
CA ILE A 85 -3.50 -13.37 1.44
C ILE A 85 -3.42 -12.55 0.16
N GLY A 86 -2.57 -11.53 0.16
CA GLY A 86 -2.37 -10.62 -0.94
C GLY A 86 -1.90 -11.31 -2.21
N GLN A 87 -0.90 -12.19 -2.10
CA GLN A 87 -0.36 -12.91 -3.25
C GLN A 87 -1.35 -13.93 -3.82
N ASN A 88 -2.12 -14.61 -2.97
CA ASN A 88 -3.19 -15.50 -3.41
C ASN A 88 -4.33 -14.73 -4.09
N LEU A 89 -4.68 -13.55 -3.58
CA LEU A 89 -5.71 -12.71 -4.16
C LEU A 89 -5.27 -12.12 -5.51
N GLU A 90 -4.01 -11.70 -5.63
CA GLU A 90 -3.41 -11.25 -6.89
C GLU A 90 -3.40 -12.38 -7.93
N ALA A 91 -3.05 -13.60 -7.52
CA ALA A 91 -3.08 -14.78 -8.39
C ALA A 91 -4.50 -15.18 -8.82
N ALA A 92 -5.50 -15.05 -7.94
CA ALA A 92 -6.89 -15.41 -8.22
C ALA A 92 -7.61 -14.37 -9.09
N TRP A 93 -7.32 -13.07 -8.92
CA TRP A 93 -8.02 -11.98 -9.62
C TRP A 93 -7.25 -11.39 -10.79
N GLY A 94 -5.94 -11.65 -10.89
CA GLY A 94 -5.03 -11.04 -11.85
C GLY A 94 -4.55 -9.66 -11.41
N ALA A 95 -3.26 -9.39 -11.64
CA ALA A 95 -2.57 -8.17 -11.21
C ALA A 95 -3.26 -6.87 -11.67
N PHE A 96 -3.94 -6.88 -12.82
CA PHE A 96 -4.64 -5.70 -13.35
C PHE A 96 -5.84 -5.28 -12.50
N ARG A 97 -6.68 -6.24 -12.10
CA ARG A 97 -7.87 -5.96 -11.28
C ARG A 97 -7.47 -5.54 -9.87
N PHE A 98 -6.41 -6.16 -9.35
CA PHE A 98 -5.87 -5.82 -8.04
C PHE A 98 -5.35 -4.38 -7.99
N ASN A 99 -4.54 -3.95 -8.96
CA ASN A 99 -4.10 -2.56 -9.09
C ASN A 99 -5.29 -1.58 -9.26
N LEU A 100 -6.31 -1.95 -10.06
CA LEU A 100 -7.49 -1.11 -10.28
C LEU A 100 -8.39 -1.00 -9.05
N TYR A 101 -8.37 -1.95 -8.12
CA TYR A 101 -9.07 -1.82 -6.83
C TYR A 101 -8.25 -0.99 -5.83
N PHE A 102 -6.92 -1.12 -5.85
CA PHE A 102 -6.04 -0.44 -4.91
C PHE A 102 -5.95 1.07 -5.19
N LEU A 103 -5.83 1.49 -6.45
CA LEU A 103 -5.68 2.90 -6.85
C LEU A 103 -6.85 3.82 -6.45
N PRO A 104 -8.13 3.51 -6.76
CA PRO A 104 -9.26 4.35 -6.36
C PRO A 104 -9.57 4.25 -4.87
N GLY A 105 -9.33 3.10 -4.23
CA GLY A 105 -9.43 2.98 -2.76
C GLY A 105 -8.49 3.97 -2.04
N TYR A 106 -7.30 4.19 -2.60
CA TYR A 106 -6.33 5.16 -2.09
C TYR A 106 -6.59 6.62 -2.49
N CYS A 107 -7.24 6.88 -3.63
CA CYS A 107 -7.62 8.24 -4.02
C CYS A 107 -8.86 8.77 -3.29
N PHE A 108 -9.70 7.89 -2.73
CA PHE A 108 -10.98 8.26 -2.07
C PHE A 108 -10.97 8.10 -0.55
N THR A 109 -9.85 7.70 0.07
CA THR A 109 -9.65 7.69 1.53
C THR A 109 -8.91 8.95 1.95
#